data_AF-A0AAW8DC73-F1
#
_entry.id   AF-A0AAW8DC73-F1
#
_cell.length_a   1.000
_cell.length_b   1.000
_cell.length_c   1.000
_cell.angle_alpha   90.00
_cell.angle_beta   90.00
_cell.angle_gamma   90.00
#
_symmetry.space_group_name_H-M   'P 1'
#
loop_
_entity.id
_entity.type
_entity.pdbx_description
1 polymer ?
#
loop_
_entity_poly.entity_id
_entity_poly.type
_entity_poly.pdbx_seq_one_letter_code
_entity_poly.pdbx_strand_id
1 'polypeptide(L)' 'MAMDIHRQLAGNQSRRMASEDRYLDRMERREVAADRQIGELVREGRQLLYIWPQGGKYREGSRSDLVAFLIRNHYA' A
#
# COMPACT_ATOMS: atom_id res chain seq x y z
N MET A 1 -8.03 -35.31 -25.82
CA MET A 1 -6.94 -35.11 -24.84
C MET A 1 -6.41 -33.67 -24.79
N ALA A 2 -6.38 -32.91 -25.90
CA ALA A 2 -5.92 -31.50 -25.89
C ALA A 2 -6.83 -30.50 -25.13
N MET A 3 -8.16 -30.70 -25.14
CA MET A 3 -9.12 -29.81 -24.46
C MET A 3 -8.95 -29.74 -22.92
N ASP A 4 -8.50 -30.82 -22.30
CA ASP A 4 -8.37 -30.93 -20.85
C ASP A 4 -7.17 -30.10 -20.33
N ILE A 5 -6.06 -30.13 -21.07
CA ILE A 5 -4.86 -29.34 -20.78
C ILE A 5 -5.16 -27.84 -20.89
N HIS A 6 -5.84 -27.40 -21.95
CA HIS A 6 -6.20 -25.99 -22.10
C HIS A 6 -7.15 -25.51 -20.99
N ARG A 7 -8.12 -26.34 -20.59
CA ARG A 7 -9.03 -26.03 -19.47
C ARG A 7 -8.27 -25.92 -18.14
N GLN A 8 -7.32 -26.82 -17.87
CA GLN A 8 -6.50 -26.77 -16.67
C GLN A 8 -5.58 -25.55 -16.64
N LEU A 9 -4.94 -25.23 -17.78
CA LEU A 9 -4.10 -24.04 -17.92
C LEU A 9 -4.91 -22.75 -17.72
N ALA A 10 -6.08 -22.64 -18.34
CA ALA A 10 -6.96 -21.49 -18.17
C ALA A 10 -7.44 -21.33 -16.71
N GLY A 11 -7.77 -22.44 -16.04
CA GLY A 11 -8.13 -22.44 -14.62
C GLY A 11 -6.97 -22.01 -13.71
N ASN A 12 -5.74 -22.46 -13.99
CA ASN A 12 -4.54 -22.04 -13.26
C ASN A 12 -4.25 -20.55 -13.43
N GLN A 13 -4.32 -20.05 -14.67
CA GLN A 13 -4.11 -18.65 -14.97
C GLN A 13 -5.16 -17.76 -14.30
N SER A 14 -6.45 -18.14 -14.37
CA SER A 14 -7.53 -17.39 -13.73
C SER A 14 -7.35 -17.32 -12.21
N ARG A 15 -6.92 -18.41 -11.57
CA ARG A 15 -6.61 -18.41 -10.12
C ARG A 15 -5.45 -17.50 -9.78
N ARG A 16 -4.41 -17.49 -10.60
CA ARG A 16 -3.25 -16.62 -10.41
C ARG A 16 -3.65 -15.15 -10.52
N MET A 17 -4.36 -14.77 -11.59
CA MET A 17 -4.85 -13.41 -11.79
C MET A 17 -5.73 -12.97 -10.62
N ALA A 18 -6.69 -13.80 -10.20
CA ALA A 18 -7.53 -13.48 -9.05
C ALA A 18 -6.75 -13.30 -7.74
N SER A 19 -5.63 -14.00 -7.56
CA SER A 19 -4.75 -13.81 -6.40
C SER A 19 -3.95 -12.52 -6.49
N GLU A 20 -3.45 -12.18 -7.69
CA GLU A 20 -2.72 -10.93 -7.96
C GLU A 20 -3.65 -9.73 -7.77
N ASP A 21 -4.87 -9.75 -8.31
CA ASP A 21 -5.87 -8.68 -8.14
C ASP A 21 -6.18 -8.42 -6.66
N ARG A 22 -6.40 -9.48 -5.87
CA ARG A 22 -6.63 -9.36 -4.43
C ARG A 22 -5.42 -8.79 -3.69
N TYR A 23 -4.21 -9.07 -4.16
CA TYR A 23 -3.00 -8.51 -3.57
C TYR A 23 -2.89 -7.01 -3.86
N LEU A 24 -3.14 -6.61 -5.11
CA LEU A 24 -3.12 -5.21 -5.53
C LEU A 24 -4.19 -4.39 -4.81
N ASP A 25 -5.43 -4.88 -4.73
CA ASP A 25 -6.52 -4.21 -4.01
C ASP A 25 -6.19 -4.04 -2.50
N ARG A 26 -5.54 -5.03 -1.87
CA ARG A 26 -5.06 -4.87 -0.48
C ARG A 26 -3.95 -3.83 -0.35
N MET A 27 -3.03 -3.77 -1.31
CA MET A 27 -1.95 -2.79 -1.32
C MET A 27 -2.49 -1.38 -1.50
N GLU A 28 -3.40 -1.17 -2.46
CA GLU A 28 -4.05 0.11 -2.71
C GLU A 28 -4.79 0.62 -1.46
N ARG A 29 -5.57 -0.24 -0.80
CA ARG A 29 -6.27 0.13 0.45
C ARG A 29 -5.30 0.57 1.55
N ARG A 30 -4.15 -0.10 1.67
CA ARG A 30 -3.12 0.25 2.65
C ARG A 30 -2.42 1.55 2.32
N GLU A 31 -2.15 1.80 1.05
CA GLU A 31 -1.60 3.08 0.60
C GLU A 31 -2.57 4.23 0.89
N VAL A 32 -3.85 4.08 0.56
CA VAL A 32 -4.89 5.06 0.90
C VAL A 32 -5.02 5.29 2.40
N ALA A 33 -4.95 4.22 3.20
CA ALA A 33 -5.00 4.33 4.66
C ALA A 33 -3.77 5.04 5.24
N ALA A 34 -2.58 4.75 4.71
CA ALA A 34 -1.33 5.39 5.11
C ALA A 34 -1.32 6.88 4.73
N ASP A 35 -1.79 7.19 3.53
CA ASP A 35 -1.83 8.55 3.01
C ASP A 35 -2.70 9.47 3.86
N ARG A 36 -3.83 8.96 4.38
CA ARG A 36 -4.72 9.68 5.29
C ARG A 36 -4.09 10.01 6.65
N GLN A 37 -2.99 9.36 7.02
CA GLN A 37 -2.28 9.63 8.28
C GLN A 37 -1.20 10.71 8.12
N ILE A 38 -0.91 11.15 6.90
CA ILE A 38 0.07 12.20 6.64
C ILE A 38 -0.56 13.54 6.97
N GLY A 39 0.01 14.22 7.95
CA GLY A 39 -0.30 15.60 8.27
C GLY A 39 0.58 16.58 7.49
N GLU A 40 0.09 17.79 7.32
CA GLU A 40 0.83 18.90 6.75
C GLU A 40 1.00 19.99 7.80
N LEU A 41 2.19 20.59 7.87
CA LEU A 41 2.45 21.73 8.73
C LEU A 41 3.29 22.78 8.00
N VAL A 42 3.15 24.03 8.38
CA VAL A 42 4.03 25.10 7.92
C VAL A 42 4.99 25.45 9.06
N ARG A 43 6.29 25.28 8.81
CA ARG A 43 7.36 25.67 9.73
C ARG A 43 8.30 26.62 9.00
N GLU A 44 8.53 27.79 9.57
CA GLU A 44 9.46 28.80 9.01
C GLU A 44 9.16 29.16 7.54
N GLY A 45 7.87 29.22 7.18
CA GLY A 45 7.43 29.53 5.82
C GLY A 45 7.55 28.38 4.82
N ARG A 46 7.94 27.17 5.25
CA ARG A 46 8.01 25.97 4.42
C ARG A 46 6.93 24.98 4.81
N GLN A 47 6.26 24.42 3.81
CA GLN A 47 5.33 23.31 4.00
C GLN A 47 6.12 22.01 4.20
N LEU A 48 5.77 21.28 5.25
CA LEU A 48 6.38 20.01 5.64
C LEU A 48 5.28 18.97 5.80
N LEU A 49 5.60 17.74 5.39
CA LEU A 49 4.75 16.58 5.63
C LEU A 49 5.29 15.81 6.82
N TYR A 50 4.39 15.32 7.66
CA TYR A 50 4.74 14.57 8.85
C TYR A 50 3.76 13.42 9.13
N ILE A 51 4.20 12.45 9.91
CA ILE A 51 3.36 11.41 10.51
C ILE A 51 3.63 11.32 12.00
N TRP A 52 2.60 10.92 12.74
CA TRP A 52 2.75 10.55 14.15
C TRP A 52 1.81 9.38 14.49
N PRO A 53 2.18 8.15 14.12
CA PRO A 53 1.34 6.99 14.35
C PRO A 53 1.30 6.61 15.83
N GLN A 54 0.20 6.00 16.27
CA GLN A 54 0.00 5.58 17.65
C GLN A 54 1.06 4.55 18.07
N GLY A 55 1.78 4.81 19.17
CA GLY A 55 2.89 3.96 19.63
C GLY A 55 4.17 4.06 18.79
N GLY A 56 4.21 4.94 17.78
CA GLY A 56 5.37 5.21 16.96
C GLY A 56 6.07 6.52 17.30
N LYS A 57 7.03 6.89 16.45
CA LYS A 57 7.77 8.16 16.57
C LYS A 57 7.30 9.14 15.51
N TYR A 58 7.31 10.41 15.88
CA TYR A 58 7.14 11.51 14.94
C TYR A 58 8.21 11.44 13.84
N ARG A 59 7.80 11.66 12.60
CA ARG A 59 8.70 11.66 11.44
C ARG A 59 8.23 12.66 10.40
N GLU A 60 9.19 13.37 9.81
CA GLU A 60 9.00 14.26 8.66
C GLU A 60 9.68 13.63 7.43
N GLY A 61 9.20 13.96 6.23
CA GLY A 61 9.80 13.45 5.00
C GLY A 61 8.96 13.68 3.77
N SER A 62 9.32 13.02 2.67
CA SER A 62 8.49 13.00 1.47
C SER A 62 7.25 12.13 1.69
N ARG A 63 6.18 12.42 0.95
CA ARG A 63 4.93 11.64 1.03
C ARG A 63 5.18 10.14 0.82
N SER A 64 5.97 9.79 -0.19
CA SER A 64 6.31 8.39 -0.52
C SER A 64 7.09 7.70 0.60
N ASP A 65 8.05 8.39 1.23
CA ASP A 65 8.82 7.83 2.35
C ASP A 65 7.94 7.57 3.57
N LEU A 66 7.01 8.49 3.85
CA LEU A 66 6.08 8.39 4.96
C LEU A 66 5.06 7.26 4.76
N VAL A 67 4.49 7.13 3.55
CA VAL A 67 3.61 5.99 3.20
C VAL A 67 4.35 4.66 3.34
N ALA A 68 5.56 4.55 2.76
CA ALA A 68 6.36 3.34 2.85
C ALA A 68 6.68 2.97 4.31
N PHE A 69 6.96 3.97 5.16
CA PHE A 69 7.18 3.75 6.58
C PHE A 69 5.92 3.23 7.29
N LEU A 70 4.75 3.81 7.05
CA LEU A 70 3.50 3.39 7.68
C LEU A 70 3.13 1.96 7.29
N ILE A 71 3.23 1.60 6.01
CA ILE A 71 2.93 0.25 5.51
C ILE A 71 3.92 -0.78 6.09
N ARG A 72 5.23 -0.48 6.06
CA ARG A 72 6.26 -1.41 6.54
C ARG A 72 6.14 -1.72 8.04
N ASN A 73 5.71 -0.75 8.84
CA ASN A 73 5.56 -0.91 10.28
C ASN A 73 4.13 -1.26 10.72
N HIS A 74 3.22 -1.56 9.78
CA HIS A 74 1.83 -1.91 10.07
C HIS A 74 1.06 -0.85 10.87
N TYR A 75 1.36 0.43 10.63
CA TYR A 75 0.60 1.55 11.20
C TYR A 75 -0.65 1.90 10.38
N ALA A 76 -0.76 1.39 9.15
CA ALA A 76 -1.86 1.60 8.21
C ALA A 76 -2.51 0.29 7.74
#